data_AF-A0A8D7ZWI8-F1
#
_entry.id   AF-A0A8D7ZWI8-F1
#
_cell.length_a   1.000
_cell.length_b   1.000
_cell.length_c   1.000
_cell.angle_alpha   90.00
_cell.angle_beta   90.00
_cell.angle_gamma   90.00
#
_symmetry.space_group_name_H-M   'P 1'
#
loop_
_entity.id
_entity.type
_entity.pdbx_description
1 polymer ?
#
loop_
_entity_poly.entity_id
_entity_poly.type
_entity_poly.pdbx_seq_one_letter_code
_entity_poly.pdbx_strand_id
1 'polypeptide(L)'
;QLRTHMRHLNALHPPEKHGGRSMVQLYEKGYGKDAAGIAMEAIRHANDTGVDIVLIDTAGRMQDNEPLMRALAKLIKVNEPDLVLFVGEALVGNEAVDQLVKFNQALADYSS
;
A
#
# COMPACT_ATOMS: atom_id res chain seq x y z
N GLN A 1 1.92 -12.95 -0.76
CA GLN A 1 0.49 -12.90 -1.14
C GLN A 1 0.25 -12.12 -2.43
N LEU A 2 0.77 -10.89 -2.59
CA LEU A 2 0.57 -10.07 -3.81
C LEU A 2 0.83 -10.77 -5.15
N ARG A 3 1.90 -11.56 -5.26
CA ARG A 3 2.19 -12.34 -6.49
C ARG A 3 1.04 -13.29 -6.86
N THR A 4 0.41 -13.90 -5.88
CA THR A 4 -0.75 -14.78 -6.09
C THR A 4 -1.96 -13.99 -6.58
N HIS A 5 -2.26 -12.85 -5.96
CA HIS A 5 -3.38 -12.00 -6.39
C HIS A 5 -3.17 -11.44 -7.80
N MET A 6 -1.97 -10.93 -8.11
CA MET A 6 -1.62 -10.46 -9.45
C MET A 6 -1.80 -11.57 -10.50
N ARG A 7 -1.37 -12.80 -10.19
CA ARG A 7 -1.56 -13.96 -11.09
C ARG A 7 -3.03 -14.27 -11.33
N HIS A 8 -3.85 -14.31 -10.28
CA HIS A 8 -5.28 -14.61 -10.42
C HIS A 8 -6.02 -13.51 -11.17
N LEU A 9 -5.73 -12.23 -10.89
CA LEU A 9 -6.35 -11.11 -11.60
C LEU A 9 -6.00 -11.12 -13.09
N ASN A 10 -4.74 -11.38 -13.44
CA ASN A 10 -4.35 -11.51 -14.85
C ASN A 10 -4.87 -12.81 -15.49
N ALA A 11 -5.20 -13.85 -14.74
CA ALA A 11 -5.88 -15.03 -15.29
C ALA A 11 -7.35 -14.72 -15.67
N LEU A 12 -8.02 -13.87 -14.89
CA LEU A 12 -9.36 -13.37 -15.21
C LEU A 12 -9.35 -12.35 -16.36
N HIS A 13 -8.27 -11.56 -16.44
CA HIS A 13 -8.02 -10.54 -17.46
C HIS A 13 -6.74 -10.83 -18.25
N PRO A 14 -6.75 -11.87 -19.10
CA PRO A 14 -5.55 -12.36 -19.78
C PRO A 14 -5.03 -11.34 -20.80
N PRO A 15 -3.70 -11.16 -20.93
CA PRO A 15 -3.10 -10.13 -21.79
C PRO A 15 -3.56 -10.16 -23.25
N GLU A 16 -3.91 -11.33 -23.78
CA GLU A 16 -4.40 -11.52 -25.14
C GLU A 16 -5.71 -10.75 -25.40
N LYS A 17 -6.52 -10.54 -24.36
CA LYS A 17 -7.74 -9.70 -24.42
C LYS A 17 -7.45 -8.20 -24.27
N HIS A 18 -6.21 -7.83 -23.97
CA HIS A 18 -5.77 -6.48 -23.64
C HIS A 18 -4.53 -6.06 -24.45
N GLY A 19 -4.45 -6.47 -25.72
CA GLY A 19 -3.38 -6.04 -26.63
C GLY A 19 -1.99 -6.54 -26.22
N GLY A 20 -1.91 -7.70 -25.56
CA GLY A 20 -0.67 -8.31 -25.07
C GLY A 20 -0.15 -7.70 -23.77
N ARG A 21 -0.90 -6.80 -23.11
CA ARG A 21 -0.49 -6.14 -21.88
C ARG A 21 -1.10 -6.79 -20.65
N SER A 22 -0.26 -7.02 -19.63
CA SER A 22 -0.75 -7.42 -18.31
C SER A 22 -1.53 -6.27 -17.66
N MET A 23 -2.73 -6.56 -17.19
CA MET A 23 -3.60 -5.56 -16.56
C MET A 23 -3.10 -5.16 -15.17
N VAL A 24 -2.54 -6.11 -14.42
CA VAL A 24 -1.97 -5.86 -13.09
C VAL A 24 -0.49 -6.22 -13.11
N GLN A 25 0.34 -5.28 -12.69
CA GLN A 25 1.78 -5.46 -12.57
C GLN A 25 2.18 -5.43 -11.08
N LEU A 26 3.23 -6.17 -10.73
CA LEU A 26 3.78 -6.17 -9.38
C LEU A 26 5.14 -5.49 -9.39
N TYR A 27 5.24 -4.34 -8.71
CA TYR A 27 6.53 -3.73 -8.40
C TYR A 27 6.98 -4.20 -7.03
N GLU A 28 8.12 -4.89 -6.97
CA GLU A 28 8.70 -5.35 -5.72
C GLU A 28 10.24 -5.22 -5.77
N LYS A 29 10.82 -4.86 -4.64
CA LYS A 29 12.24 -5.10 -4.39
C LYS A 29 12.31 -5.98 -3.15
N GLY A 30 13.11 -7.04 -3.20
CA GLY A 30 13.13 -8.09 -2.17
C GLY A 30 13.28 -7.58 -0.72
N TYR A 31 13.13 -8.50 0.24
CA TYR A 31 13.02 -8.20 1.67
C TYR A 31 14.14 -7.33 2.25
N GLY A 32 13.82 -6.57 3.31
CA GLY A 32 14.78 -5.80 4.11
C GLY A 32 15.08 -4.39 3.61
N LYS A 33 14.30 -3.87 2.65
CA LYS A 33 14.45 -2.52 2.10
C LYS A 33 13.45 -1.54 2.70
N ASP A 34 13.80 -0.26 2.71
CA ASP A 34 12.95 0.84 3.19
C ASP A 34 11.65 0.93 2.39
N ALA A 35 10.51 0.72 3.04
CA ALA A 35 9.19 0.70 2.40
C ALA A 35 8.86 2.04 1.72
N ALA A 36 9.26 3.15 2.34
CA ALA A 36 9.08 4.49 1.78
C ALA A 36 9.84 4.66 0.46
N GLY A 37 11.06 4.14 0.37
CA GLY A 37 11.87 4.17 -0.85
C GLY A 37 11.31 3.28 -1.96
N ILE A 38 10.82 2.08 -1.63
CA ILE A 38 10.17 1.20 -2.61
C ILE A 38 8.93 1.86 -3.21
N ALA A 39 8.09 2.47 -2.36
CA ALA A 39 6.89 3.20 -2.81
C ALA A 39 7.27 4.35 -3.76
N MET A 40 8.30 5.13 -3.43
CA MET A 40 8.76 6.26 -4.25
C MET A 40 9.22 5.80 -5.63
N GLU A 41 10.01 4.73 -5.68
CA GLU A 41 10.44 4.16 -6.95
C GLU A 41 9.28 3.56 -7.75
N ALA A 42 8.29 2.94 -7.09
CA ALA A 42 7.11 2.39 -7.75
C ALA A 42 6.25 3.50 -8.40
N ILE A 43 6.03 4.62 -7.69
CA ILE A 43 5.33 5.80 -8.21
C ILE A 43 6.08 6.37 -9.41
N ARG A 44 7.42 6.52 -9.30
CA ARG A 44 8.24 6.97 -10.42
C ARG A 44 8.15 6.04 -11.62
N HIS A 45 8.24 4.74 -11.40
CA HIS A 45 8.11 3.75 -12.46
C HIS A 45 6.75 3.81 -13.15
N ALA A 46 5.67 3.98 -12.39
CA ALA A 46 4.32 4.14 -12.93
C ALA A 46 4.22 5.38 -13.83
N ASN A 47 4.76 6.52 -13.39
CA ASN A 47 4.82 7.74 -14.20
C ASN A 47 5.61 7.52 -15.50
N ASP A 48 6.79 6.90 -15.42
CA ASP A 48 7.65 6.66 -16.59
C ASP A 48 7.03 5.66 -17.60
N THR A 49 6.14 4.78 -17.14
CA THR A 49 5.54 3.71 -17.97
C THR A 49 4.08 3.98 -18.36
N GLY A 50 3.50 5.09 -17.91
CA GLY A 50 2.11 5.45 -18.19
C GLY A 50 1.10 4.53 -17.49
N VAL A 51 1.38 4.13 -16.25
CA VAL A 51 0.43 3.41 -15.39
C VAL A 51 -0.41 4.43 -14.63
N ASP A 52 -1.73 4.32 -14.77
CA ASP A 52 -2.68 5.32 -14.22
C ASP A 52 -2.82 5.27 -12.70
N ILE A 53 -2.67 4.08 -12.09
CA ILE A 53 -2.95 3.85 -10.67
C ILE A 53 -1.84 3.01 -10.03
N VAL A 54 -1.37 3.46 -8.87
CA VAL A 54 -0.44 2.70 -8.01
C VAL A 54 -1.14 2.34 -6.71
N LEU A 55 -1.21 1.05 -6.40
CA LEU A 55 -1.70 0.54 -5.12
C LEU A 55 -0.52 0.13 -4.25
N ILE A 56 -0.30 0.86 -3.15
CA ILE A 56 0.76 0.55 -2.20
C ILE A 56 0.20 -0.33 -1.09
N ASP A 57 0.48 -1.64 -1.17
CA ASP A 57 0.17 -2.59 -0.11
C ASP A 57 1.23 -2.51 1.00
N THR A 58 0.78 -2.54 2.25
CA THR A 58 1.64 -2.34 3.42
C THR A 58 1.40 -3.45 4.44
N ALA A 59 2.45 -3.90 5.11
CA ALA A 59 2.32 -4.95 6.12
C ALA A 59 1.32 -4.55 7.22
N GLY A 60 0.46 -5.47 7.65
CA GLY A 60 -0.45 -5.25 8.78
C GLY A 60 0.33 -4.88 10.05
N ARG A 61 -0.21 -3.94 10.83
CA ARG A 61 0.38 -3.52 12.10
C ARG A 61 -0.71 -3.18 13.11
N MET A 62 -0.40 -3.39 14.38
CA MET A 62 -1.21 -2.88 15.47
C MET A 62 -0.94 -1.38 15.64
N GLN A 63 -1.96 -0.61 15.96
CA GLN A 63 -1.93 0.84 16.13
C GLN A 63 -1.01 1.33 17.25
N ASP A 64 -0.69 0.46 18.22
CA ASP A 64 0.23 0.71 19.33
C ASP A 64 1.70 0.34 19.01
N ASN A 65 1.96 -0.24 17.83
CA ASN A 65 3.31 -0.57 17.39
C ASN A 65 4.00 0.67 16.79
N GLU A 66 4.54 1.51 17.67
CA GLU A 66 5.21 2.77 17.33
C GLU A 66 6.25 2.65 16.20
N PRO A 67 7.21 1.69 16.21
CA PRO A 67 8.17 1.55 15.11
C PRO A 67 7.52 1.35 13.73
N LEU A 68 6.48 0.51 13.65
CA LEU A 68 5.76 0.26 12.40
C LEU A 68 4.89 1.45 11.99
N MET A 69 4.29 2.15 12.95
CA MET A 69 3.51 3.35 12.69
C MET A 69 4.38 4.53 12.22
N ARG A 70 5.58 4.71 12.79
CA ARG A 70 6.56 5.68 12.30
C ARG A 70 7.01 5.37 10.87
N ALA A 71 7.26 4.10 10.56
CA ALA A 71 7.61 3.68 9.21
C ALA A 71 6.48 3.96 8.21
N LEU A 72 5.23 3.72 8.60
CA LEU A 72 4.05 4.04 7.79
C LEU A 72 3.88 5.55 7.60
N ALA A 73 4.00 6.35 8.66
CA ALA A 73 3.90 7.80 8.58
C ALA A 73 5.00 8.39 7.67
N LYS A 74 6.24 7.88 7.77
CA LYS A 74 7.33 8.23 6.84
C LYS A 74 6.97 7.88 5.40
N LEU A 75 6.42 6.69 5.15
CA LEU A 75 6.00 6.28 3.80
C LEU A 75 4.97 7.25 3.23
N ILE A 76 3.94 7.60 4.01
CA ILE A 76 2.89 8.53 3.57
C ILE A 76 3.47 9.93 3.34
N LYS A 77 4.28 10.45 4.28
CA LYS A 77 4.90 11.79 4.19
C LYS A 77 5.80 11.94 2.96
N VAL A 78 6.64 10.93 2.68
CA VAL A 78 7.61 10.99 1.58
C VAL A 78 6.94 10.85 0.21
N ASN A 79 5.84 10.11 0.13
CA ASN A 79 5.22 9.73 -1.15
C ASN A 79 3.93 10.49 -1.46
N GLU A 80 3.39 11.25 -0.51
CA GLU A 80 2.20 12.10 -0.66
C GLU A 80 1.07 11.42 -1.46
N PRO A 81 0.60 10.22 -1.06
CA PRO A 81 -0.42 9.50 -1.82
C PRO A 81 -1.73 10.29 -1.89
N ASP A 82 -2.41 10.25 -3.04
CA ASP A 82 -3.69 10.94 -3.26
C ASP A 82 -4.79 10.46 -2.29
N LEU A 83 -4.71 9.20 -1.86
CA LEU A 83 -5.69 8.58 -0.97
C LEU A 83 -5.03 7.57 -0.03
N VAL A 84 -5.34 7.68 1.26
CA VAL A 84 -4.97 6.69 2.28
C VAL A 84 -6.22 5.97 2.75
N LEU A 85 -6.24 4.64 2.62
CA LEU A 85 -7.37 3.79 3.01
C LEU A 85 -7.01 2.98 4.26
N PHE A 86 -7.79 3.15 5.33
CA PHE A 86 -7.76 2.24 6.47
C PHE A 86 -8.66 1.03 6.18
N VAL A 87 -8.10 -0.17 6.34
CA VAL A 87 -8.83 -1.44 6.14
C VAL A 87 -8.95 -2.14 7.49
N GLY A 88 -10.14 -2.10 8.07
CA GLY A 88 -10.49 -2.79 9.31
C GLY A 88 -11.40 -3.98 9.07
N GLU A 89 -11.46 -4.90 10.04
CA GLU A 89 -12.38 -6.04 10.01
C GLU A 89 -13.76 -5.66 10.56
N ALA A 90 -14.82 -6.18 9.92
CA ALA A 90 -16.19 -5.89 10.33
C ALA A 90 -16.57 -6.46 11.72
N LEU A 91 -15.81 -7.42 12.24
CA LEU A 91 -16.09 -8.10 13.51
C LEU A 91 -15.62 -7.33 14.76
N VAL A 92 -14.86 -6.24 14.58
CA VAL A 92 -14.16 -5.53 15.66
C VAL A 92 -15.13 -4.74 16.57
N GLY A 93 -16.36 -4.49 16.13
CA GLY A 93 -17.40 -3.85 16.96
C GLY A 93 -16.97 -2.47 17.44
N ASN A 94 -17.08 -2.20 18.75
CA ASN A 94 -16.77 -0.89 19.34
C ASN A 94 -15.27 -0.55 19.29
N GLU A 95 -14.39 -1.55 19.23
CA GLU A 95 -12.93 -1.36 19.17
C GLU A 95 -12.49 -0.73 17.83
N ALA A 96 -13.35 -0.74 16.80
CA ALA A 96 -13.01 -0.21 15.48
C ALA A 96 -12.81 1.31 15.53
N VAL A 97 -13.58 2.01 16.39
CA VAL A 97 -13.46 3.45 16.58
C VAL A 97 -12.12 3.78 17.23
N ASP A 98 -11.71 3.04 18.26
CA ASP A 98 -10.43 3.25 18.95
C ASP A 98 -9.24 2.98 18.02
N GLN A 99 -9.29 1.89 17.23
CA GLN A 99 -8.27 1.59 16.23
C GLN A 99 -8.09 2.73 15.23
N LEU A 100 -9.20 3.26 14.69
CA LEU A 100 -9.17 4.32 13.69
C LEU A 100 -8.67 5.65 14.29
N VAL A 101 -9.09 5.99 15.50
CA VAL A 101 -8.61 7.20 16.21
C VAL A 101 -7.10 7.12 16.47
N LYS A 102 -6.61 6.00 17.00
CA LYS A 102 -5.18 5.80 17.27
C LYS A 102 -4.35 5.78 15.99
N PHE A 103 -4.87 5.17 14.92
CA PHE A 103 -4.21 5.18 13.61
C PHE A 103 -4.03 6.60 13.09
N ASN A 104 -5.09 7.40 13.08
CA ASN A 104 -5.04 8.80 12.62
C ASN A 104 -4.12 9.65 13.50
N GLN A 105 -4.18 9.47 14.82
CA GLN A 105 -3.31 10.20 15.76
C GLN A 105 -1.83 9.88 15.52
N ALA A 106 -1.49 8.59 15.39
CA ALA A 106 -0.11 8.18 15.13
C ALA A 106 0.42 8.70 13.79
N LEU A 107 -0.42 8.75 12.76
CA LEU A 107 -0.05 9.39 11.49
C LEU A 107 0.22 10.89 11.68
N ALA A 108 -0.63 11.60 12.41
CA ALA A 108 -0.42 13.02 12.69
C ALA A 108 0.88 13.26 13.46
N ASP A 109 1.12 12.51 14.54
CA ASP A 109 2.27 12.68 15.42
C ASP A 109 3.59 12.38 14.70
N TYR A 110 3.64 11.30 13.93
CA TYR A 110 4.87 10.83 13.27
C TYR A 110 5.09 11.41 11.87
N SER A 111 4.11 12.13 11.33
CA SER A 111 4.26 12.90 10.09
C SER A 111 4.94 14.25 10.30
N SER A 112 5.16 14.69 11.54
CA SER A 112 5.89 15.91 11.86
C SER A 112 7.38 15.85 11.50
#